data_AF-A0A136M4L0-F1
#
_entry.id   AF-A0A136M4L0-F1
#
_cell.length_a   1.000
_cell.length_b   1.000
_cell.length_c   1.000
_cell.angle_alpha   90.00
_cell.angle_beta   90.00
_cell.angle_gamma   90.00
#
_symmetry.space_group_name_H-M   'P 1'
#
loop_
_entity.id
_entity.type
_entity.pdbx_description
1 polymer ?
#
loop_
_entity_poly.entity_id
_entity_poly.type
_entity_poly.pdbx_seq_one_letter_code
_entity_poly.pdbx_strand_id
1 'polypeptide(L)'
;MLRTLLLLMMVPFAAIAQTDYVITTKADTLRGEVRLLSYDNLDRIQINTGKKKELLTALQVLSVYYEGDFYKPVQYDKRIILMRQLKAGYLSLYAFRLPNQNTYDGRYFYRLDGKHLEVPNLSFRKIVSSYLEDCAAVSDKIKEGELGKKELNQILDEYNTCIATAKPSISEPSPQPVLNELVLAVQRLKQNLAGQEFTNKKDALDLVTDLEQKAARNEAIPNYLLEGLKSYLAPLTSAQPDLEKVLQLLKK
;
A
#
# COMPACT_ATOMS: atom_id res chain seq x y z
N MET A 1 67.03 23.42 28.36
CA MET A 1 66.57 22.08 27.94
C MET A 1 65.17 21.87 28.53
N LEU A 2 64.16 22.11 27.70
CA LEU A 2 63.15 21.11 27.30
C LEU A 2 62.14 20.82 28.45
N ARG A 3 61.14 21.70 28.66
CA ARG A 3 59.80 21.67 28.03
C ARG A 3 59.20 20.26 27.97
N THR A 4 58.36 19.92 28.94
CA THR A 4 57.14 19.12 28.71
C THR A 4 56.18 19.22 29.90
N LEU A 5 55.31 20.24 29.84
CA LEU A 5 54.08 20.34 30.61
C LEU A 5 53.06 19.43 29.91
N LEU A 6 52.80 18.23 30.44
CA LEU A 6 51.75 17.34 29.92
C LEU A 6 50.41 17.76 30.53
N LEU A 7 49.80 18.79 29.95
CA LEU A 7 48.44 19.21 30.26
C LEU A 7 47.48 18.16 29.68
N LEU A 8 46.93 17.30 30.55
CA LEU A 8 45.89 16.33 30.18
C LEU A 8 44.64 17.12 29.77
N MET A 9 44.43 17.32 28.47
CA MET A 9 43.16 17.82 27.92
C MET A 9 42.05 16.79 28.21
N MET A 10 41.30 16.99 29.29
CA MET A 10 39.93 16.49 29.35
C MET A 10 39.14 17.22 28.27
N VAL A 11 39.07 16.64 27.08
CA VAL A 11 38.07 17.02 26.08
C VAL A 11 36.72 16.61 26.66
N PRO A 12 35.82 17.54 27.00
CA PRO A 12 34.46 17.15 27.31
C PRO A 12 33.87 16.60 26.01
N PHE A 13 33.74 15.28 25.94
CA PHE A 13 32.80 14.65 25.02
C PHE A 13 31.42 15.13 25.44
N ALA A 14 30.99 16.27 24.92
CA ALA A 14 29.60 16.63 24.89
C ALA A 14 28.94 15.58 24.01
N ALA A 15 28.47 14.50 24.65
CA ALA A 15 27.55 13.57 24.04
C ALA A 15 26.36 14.44 23.60
N ILE A 16 26.29 14.71 22.30
CA ILE A 16 25.09 15.25 21.67
C ILE A 16 24.07 14.13 21.85
N ALA A 17 23.34 14.17 22.96
CA ALA A 17 22.20 13.29 23.16
C ALA A 17 21.30 13.53 21.94
N GLN A 18 21.15 12.49 21.12
CA GLN A 18 20.32 12.55 19.94
C GLN A 18 18.91 12.93 20.40
N THR A 19 18.51 14.14 20.08
CA THR A 19 17.28 14.71 20.60
C THR A 19 16.12 14.03 19.89
N ASP A 20 15.13 13.59 20.65
CA ASP A 20 13.87 13.07 20.10
C ASP A 20 13.26 14.06 19.10
N TYR A 21 12.56 13.52 18.11
CA TYR A 21 11.96 14.35 17.08
C TYR A 21 10.73 13.71 16.45
N VAL A 22 9.90 14.58 15.87
CA VAL A 22 8.70 14.21 15.12
C VAL A 22 8.84 14.75 13.71
N ILE A 23 8.64 13.88 12.71
CA ILE A 23 8.49 14.29 11.31
C ILE A 23 6.99 14.37 11.03
N THR A 24 6.50 15.55 10.64
CA THR A 24 5.08 15.78 10.35
C THR A 24 4.72 15.35 8.92
N THR A 25 3.43 15.23 8.61
CA THR A 25 2.95 14.99 7.23
C THR A 25 3.26 16.14 6.26
N LYS A 26 3.65 17.31 6.78
CA LYS A 26 4.16 18.43 5.98
C LYS A 26 5.67 18.33 5.72
N ALA A 27 6.30 17.22 6.12
CA ALA A 27 7.75 16.99 6.09
C ALA A 27 8.58 17.92 6.98
N ASP A 28 7.94 18.63 7.92
CA ASP A 28 8.65 19.41 8.94
C ASP A 28 9.23 18.48 10.01
N THR A 29 10.45 18.77 10.48
CA THR A 29 11.06 18.06 11.62
C THR A 29 11.03 18.93 12.86
N LEU A 30 10.25 18.51 13.85
CA LEU A 30 10.17 19.13 15.17
C LEU A 30 11.09 18.38 16.12
N ARG A 31 12.09 19.06 16.70
CA ARG A 31 13.01 18.46 17.68
C ARG A 31 12.68 18.96 19.09
N GLY A 32 12.66 18.07 20.08
CA GLY A 32 12.30 18.43 21.45
C GLY A 32 11.94 17.22 22.31
N GLU A 33 11.44 17.48 23.51
CA GLU A 33 10.94 16.40 24.38
C GLU A 33 9.65 15.84 23.79
N VAL A 34 9.66 14.54 23.47
CA VAL A 34 8.52 13.83 22.89
C VAL A 34 7.84 12.98 23.96
N ARG A 35 6.51 12.88 23.90
CA ARG A 35 5.74 11.86 24.64
C ARG A 35 4.70 11.23 23.73
N LEU A 36 4.68 9.90 23.71
CA LEU A 36 3.69 9.13 22.97
C LEU A 36 2.44 8.96 23.85
N LEU A 37 1.29 9.42 23.36
CA LEU A 37 0.02 9.37 24.10
C LEU A 37 -0.94 8.44 23.38
N SER A 38 -1.49 7.51 24.14
CA SER A 38 -2.25 6.38 23.61
C SER A 38 -3.72 6.60 23.81
N TYR A 39 -4.49 6.44 22.76
CA TYR A 39 -5.94 6.68 22.78
C TYR A 39 -6.68 5.56 22.07
N ASP A 40 -7.97 5.43 22.35
CA ASP A 40 -8.76 4.29 21.88
C ASP A 40 -8.81 4.16 20.35
N ASN A 41 -8.82 5.28 19.62
CA ASN A 41 -8.97 5.27 18.16
C ASN A 41 -7.82 5.93 17.39
N LEU A 42 -7.17 6.93 17.99
CA LEU A 42 -6.19 7.77 17.31
C LEU A 42 -5.15 8.26 18.30
N ASP A 43 -3.97 7.63 18.26
CA ASP A 43 -2.85 8.03 19.09
C ASP A 43 -2.44 9.49 18.83
N ARG A 44 -1.80 10.09 19.83
CA ARG A 44 -1.31 11.47 19.77
C ARG A 44 0.14 11.54 20.22
N ILE A 45 0.82 12.58 19.77
CA ILE A 45 2.21 12.86 20.11
C ILE A 45 2.24 14.25 20.73
N GLN A 46 2.73 14.33 21.96
CA GLN A 46 3.07 15.62 22.56
C GLN A 46 4.53 15.92 22.25
N ILE A 47 4.82 17.10 21.73
CA ILE A 47 6.20 17.57 21.53
C ILE A 47 6.41 18.94 22.16
N ASN A 48 7.49 19.07 22.93
CA ASN A 48 7.92 20.34 23.52
C ASN A 48 9.24 20.78 22.90
N THR A 49 9.19 21.81 22.06
CA THR A 49 10.37 22.37 21.36
C THR A 49 11.12 23.42 22.19
N GLY A 50 10.82 23.52 23.50
CA GLY A 50 11.35 24.54 24.41
C GLY A 50 10.66 25.89 24.31
N LYS A 51 10.17 26.26 23.11
CA LYS A 51 9.37 27.49 22.90
C LYS A 51 7.87 27.25 22.95
N LYS A 52 7.44 26.08 22.49
CA LYS A 52 6.03 25.73 22.34
C LYS A 52 5.84 24.25 22.63
N LYS A 53 4.79 23.95 23.39
CA LYS A 53 4.26 22.60 23.54
C LYS A 53 3.12 22.41 22.54
N GLU A 54 3.21 21.37 21.73
CA GLU A 54 2.24 21.03 20.69
C GLU A 54 1.73 19.61 20.87
N LEU A 55 0.48 19.38 20.51
CA LEU A 55 -0.16 18.06 20.53
C LEU A 55 -0.59 17.72 19.11
N LEU A 56 0.07 16.74 18.52
CA LEU A 56 -0.18 16.26 17.16
C LEU A 56 -0.98 14.97 17.22
N THR A 57 -1.90 14.76 16.30
CA THR A 57 -2.53 13.44 16.12
C THR A 57 -1.61 12.55 15.27
N ALA A 58 -1.77 11.23 15.36
CA ALA A 58 -1.02 10.28 14.54
C ALA A 58 -1.22 10.52 13.03
N LEU A 59 -2.34 11.13 12.62
CA LEU A 59 -2.62 11.55 11.23
C LEU A 59 -1.76 12.74 10.76
N GLN A 60 -1.19 13.52 11.69
CA GLN A 60 -0.34 14.68 11.38
C GLN A 60 1.15 14.32 11.40
N VAL A 61 1.48 13.06 11.61
CA VAL A 61 2.84 12.56 11.80
C VAL A 61 3.19 11.55 10.72
N LEU A 62 4.42 11.57 10.22
CA LEU A 62 4.99 10.52 9.36
C LEU A 62 5.80 9.52 10.18
N SER A 63 6.60 10.02 11.12
CA SER A 63 7.37 9.19 12.03
C SER A 63 7.78 9.97 13.27
N VAL A 64 8.08 9.25 14.33
CA VAL A 64 8.61 9.77 15.58
C VAL A 64 9.89 9.00 15.91
N TYR A 65 10.95 9.70 16.27
CA TYR A 65 12.10 9.11 16.91
C TYR A 65 12.04 9.44 18.40
N TYR A 66 11.91 8.41 19.23
CA TYR A 66 11.69 8.52 20.66
C TYR A 66 12.46 7.42 21.39
N GLU A 67 13.28 7.81 22.37
CA GLU A 67 14.05 6.88 23.22
C GLU A 67 14.90 5.87 22.42
N GLY A 68 15.44 6.31 21.27
CA GLY A 68 16.30 5.48 20.42
C GLY A 68 15.56 4.65 19.36
N ASP A 69 14.22 4.60 19.44
CA ASP A 69 13.38 3.80 18.56
C ASP A 69 12.56 4.67 17.60
N PHE A 70 12.26 4.12 16.42
CA PHE A 70 11.32 4.75 15.48
C PHE A 70 9.90 4.26 15.73
N TYR A 71 8.95 5.18 15.69
CA TYR A 71 7.52 4.90 15.74
C TYR A 71 6.84 5.48 14.51
N LYS A 72 5.88 4.74 13.96
CA LYS A 72 5.09 5.19 12.82
C LYS A 72 3.59 4.99 13.08
N PRO A 73 2.75 5.91 12.56
CA PRO A 73 1.32 5.69 12.57
C PRO A 73 0.98 4.57 11.59
N VAL A 74 0.28 3.55 12.10
CA VAL A 74 -0.16 2.41 11.30
C VAL A 74 -1.65 2.20 11.53
N GLN A 75 -2.40 2.02 10.45
CA GLN A 75 -3.79 1.60 10.54
C GLN A 75 -3.84 0.15 11.04
N TYR A 76 -4.55 -0.05 12.15
CA TYR A 76 -4.76 -1.35 12.78
C TYR A 76 -6.24 -1.46 13.14
N ASP A 77 -6.94 -2.37 12.49
CA ASP A 77 -8.40 -2.45 12.47
C ASP A 77 -9.05 -1.11 12.05
N LYS A 78 -9.75 -0.46 12.99
CA LYS A 78 -10.43 0.84 12.82
C LYS A 78 -9.69 1.98 13.53
N ARG A 79 -8.43 1.76 13.91
CA ARG A 79 -7.63 2.66 14.75
C ARG A 79 -6.34 3.04 14.04
N ILE A 80 -5.78 4.17 14.43
CA ILE A 80 -4.44 4.59 14.01
C ILE A 80 -3.57 4.69 15.25
N ILE A 81 -2.67 3.72 15.38
CA ILE A 81 -1.80 3.59 16.54
C ILE A 81 -0.35 3.79 16.15
N LEU A 82 0.46 4.25 17.10
CA LEU A 82 1.89 4.38 16.94
C LEU A 82 2.55 3.03 17.22
N MET A 83 3.03 2.40 16.16
CA MET A 83 3.77 1.14 16.26
C MET A 83 5.27 1.40 16.24
N ARG A 84 6.01 0.71 17.10
CA ARG A 84 7.48 0.73 17.11
C ARG A 84 8.00 -0.05 15.91
N GLN A 85 8.83 0.57 15.08
CA GLN A 85 9.47 -0.07 13.94
C GLN A 85 10.68 -0.86 14.41
N LEU A 86 10.61 -2.19 14.33
CA LEU A 86 11.72 -3.08 14.66
C LEU A 86 12.69 -3.24 13.49
N LYS A 87 12.17 -3.26 12.27
CA LYS A 87 12.96 -3.43 11.05
C LYS A 87 12.28 -2.78 9.85
N ALA A 88 13.04 -2.02 9.07
CA ALA A 88 12.60 -1.37 7.84
C ALA A 88 12.83 -2.28 6.61
N GLY A 89 12.00 -2.11 5.58
CA GLY A 89 12.19 -2.78 4.28
C GLY A 89 10.91 -2.74 3.43
N TYR A 90 10.95 -3.40 2.27
CA TYR A 90 9.75 -3.67 1.45
C TYR A 90 8.67 -4.39 2.26
N LEU A 91 9.09 -5.35 3.08
CA LEU A 91 8.40 -5.88 4.24
C LEU A 91 9.08 -5.32 5.49
N SER A 92 8.36 -4.51 6.23
CA SER A 92 8.77 -3.96 7.52
C SER A 92 8.13 -4.75 8.66
N LEU A 93 8.84 -4.81 9.79
CA LEU A 93 8.35 -5.41 11.02
C LEU A 93 8.13 -4.33 12.06
N TYR A 94 6.93 -4.29 12.59
CA TYR A 94 6.54 -3.42 13.67
C TYR A 94 6.19 -4.23 14.91
N ALA A 95 6.35 -3.58 16.05
CA ALA A 95 5.80 -4.00 17.32
C ALA A 95 4.70 -3.05 17.74
N PHE A 96 3.64 -3.59 18.33
CA PHE A 96 2.52 -2.81 18.84
C PHE A 96 2.11 -3.32 20.21
N ARG A 97 1.34 -2.49 20.92
CA ARG A 97 0.81 -2.83 22.23
C ARG A 97 -0.50 -3.56 22.08
N LEU A 98 -0.59 -4.73 22.70
CA LEU A 98 -1.85 -5.47 22.78
C LEU A 98 -2.83 -4.70 23.69
N PRO A 99 -4.15 -4.91 23.51
CA PRO A 99 -5.15 -4.33 24.40
C PRO A 99 -4.83 -4.62 25.87
N ASN A 100 -4.93 -3.60 26.72
CA ASN A 100 -4.63 -3.68 28.16
C ASN A 100 -3.17 -4.00 28.51
N GLN A 101 -2.23 -3.86 27.57
CA GLN A 101 -0.81 -4.04 27.81
C GLN A 101 -0.02 -2.79 27.47
N ASN A 102 1.01 -2.50 28.26
CA ASN A 102 1.94 -1.39 28.01
C ASN A 102 3.20 -1.84 27.25
N THR A 103 3.36 -3.15 27.02
CA THR A 103 4.50 -3.74 26.34
C THR A 103 4.26 -3.87 24.84
N TYR A 104 5.32 -3.66 24.06
CA TYR A 104 5.30 -3.77 22.60
C TYR A 104 5.55 -5.22 22.16
N ASP A 105 4.66 -6.13 22.55
CA ASP A 105 4.79 -7.57 22.32
C ASP A 105 4.10 -8.07 21.05
N GLY A 106 3.07 -7.34 20.58
CA GLY A 106 2.43 -7.61 19.30
C GLY A 106 3.45 -7.50 18.16
N ARG A 107 3.26 -8.28 17.10
CA ARG A 107 4.11 -8.25 15.91
C ARG A 107 3.27 -8.03 14.67
N TYR A 108 3.70 -7.11 13.82
CA TYR A 108 2.92 -6.66 12.68
C TYR A 108 3.80 -6.51 11.46
N PHE A 109 3.50 -7.28 10.42
CA PHE A 109 4.08 -7.14 9.10
C PHE A 109 3.37 -6.02 8.34
N TYR A 110 4.16 -5.19 7.67
CA TYR A 110 3.66 -4.13 6.82
C TYR A 110 4.47 -4.10 5.53
N ARG A 111 3.79 -4.33 4.40
CA ARG A 111 4.38 -4.25 3.07
C ARG A 111 4.26 -2.83 2.51
N LEU A 112 5.20 -2.46 1.65
CA LEU A 112 5.21 -1.16 0.98
C LEU A 112 3.99 -0.92 0.09
N ASP A 113 3.36 -2.00 -0.40
CA ASP A 113 2.10 -1.94 -1.16
C ASP A 113 0.85 -1.68 -0.30
N GLY A 114 1.04 -1.45 1.01
CA GLY A 114 -0.02 -1.18 1.97
C GLY A 114 -0.67 -2.43 2.55
N LYS A 115 -0.37 -3.64 2.05
CA LYS A 115 -0.85 -4.87 2.67
C LYS A 115 -0.19 -5.06 4.02
N HIS A 116 -0.96 -5.50 5.00
CA HIS A 116 -0.47 -5.67 6.36
C HIS A 116 -1.02 -6.95 7.00
N LEU A 117 -0.27 -7.49 7.95
CA LEU A 117 -0.63 -8.74 8.63
C LEU A 117 -0.12 -8.71 10.06
N GLU A 118 -1.03 -8.86 11.03
CA GLU A 118 -0.61 -9.25 12.37
C GLU A 118 -0.04 -10.66 12.34
N VAL A 119 1.15 -10.85 12.91
CA VAL A 119 1.82 -12.14 12.94
C VAL A 119 0.97 -13.12 13.74
N PRO A 120 0.35 -14.13 13.10
CA PRO A 120 -0.71 -14.88 13.74
C PRO A 120 -0.15 -15.94 14.68
N ASN A 121 -0.83 -16.16 15.81
CA ASN A 121 -0.44 -17.18 16.77
C ASN A 121 -0.82 -18.61 16.35
N LEU A 122 -1.87 -18.77 15.55
CA LEU A 122 -2.27 -20.06 15.00
C LEU A 122 -2.17 -19.98 13.48
N SER A 123 -1.96 -21.12 12.83
CA SER A 123 -1.90 -21.19 11.36
C SER A 123 -0.83 -20.30 10.71
N PHE A 124 0.26 -20.01 11.43
CA PHE A 124 1.36 -19.14 10.96
C PHE A 124 1.84 -19.53 9.56
N ARG A 125 2.17 -20.81 9.35
CA ARG A 125 2.69 -21.28 8.07
C ARG A 125 1.75 -20.94 6.92
N LYS A 126 0.47 -21.32 7.04
CA LYS A 126 -0.57 -21.09 6.03
C LYS A 126 -0.79 -19.61 5.72
N ILE A 127 -0.97 -18.79 6.76
CA ILE A 127 -1.34 -17.38 6.59
C ILE A 127 -0.14 -16.58 6.07
N VAL A 128 1.03 -16.76 6.67
CA VAL A 128 2.22 -15.98 6.30
C VAL A 128 2.77 -16.43 4.94
N SER A 129 2.73 -17.73 4.60
CA SER A 129 3.15 -18.18 3.27
C SER A 129 2.28 -17.60 2.16
N SER A 130 0.96 -17.48 2.39
CA SER A 130 0.03 -16.86 1.43
C SER A 130 0.25 -15.34 1.38
N TYR A 131 0.48 -14.70 2.52
CA TYR A 131 0.77 -13.26 2.57
C TYR A 131 2.06 -12.85 1.84
N LEU A 132 3.03 -13.77 1.73
CA LEU A 132 4.32 -13.58 1.06
C LEU A 132 4.44 -14.38 -0.25
N GLU A 133 3.33 -14.73 -0.88
CA GLU A 133 3.29 -15.59 -2.08
C GLU A 133 3.98 -14.98 -3.31
N ASP A 134 4.15 -13.66 -3.33
CA ASP A 134 4.88 -12.92 -4.36
C ASP A 134 6.40 -13.17 -4.32
N CYS A 135 6.90 -13.79 -3.26
CA CYS A 135 8.22 -14.43 -3.26
C CYS A 135 8.08 -15.93 -2.98
N ALA A 136 7.94 -16.72 -4.05
CA ALA A 136 7.76 -18.18 -3.96
C ALA A 136 8.82 -18.86 -3.08
N ALA A 137 10.10 -18.48 -3.24
CA ALA A 137 11.20 -19.03 -2.46
C ALA A 137 11.01 -18.88 -0.93
N VAL A 138 10.55 -17.72 -0.46
CA VAL A 138 10.29 -17.49 0.97
C VAL A 138 8.99 -18.16 1.41
N SER A 139 7.95 -18.09 0.56
CA SER A 139 6.67 -18.74 0.82
C SER A 139 6.83 -20.24 1.05
N ASP A 140 7.63 -20.92 0.23
CA ASP A 140 7.82 -22.37 0.29
C ASP A 140 8.62 -22.79 1.53
N LYS A 141 9.69 -22.07 1.88
CA LYS A 141 10.43 -22.27 3.14
C LYS A 141 9.53 -22.14 4.39
N ILE A 142 8.55 -21.24 4.35
CA ILE A 142 7.57 -21.09 5.45
C ILE A 142 6.58 -22.26 5.48
N LYS A 143 6.11 -22.74 4.31
CA LYS A 143 5.20 -23.90 4.22
C LYS A 143 5.88 -25.17 4.75
N GLU A 144 7.12 -25.39 4.33
CA GLU A 144 7.96 -26.53 4.72
C GLU A 144 8.37 -26.45 6.19
N GLY A 145 8.38 -25.24 6.76
CA GLY A 145 8.62 -25.00 8.18
C GLY A 145 10.07 -24.72 8.52
N GLU A 146 10.91 -24.46 7.54
CA GLU A 146 12.28 -23.96 7.70
C GLU A 146 12.29 -22.56 8.32
N LEU A 147 11.31 -21.74 7.95
CA LEU A 147 11.10 -20.40 8.49
C LEU A 147 9.82 -20.34 9.33
N GLY A 148 9.98 -20.05 10.62
CA GLY A 148 8.91 -19.99 11.60
C GLY A 148 8.78 -18.62 12.27
N LYS A 149 8.00 -18.58 13.35
CA LYS A 149 7.76 -17.37 14.14
C LYS A 149 8.99 -16.86 14.90
N LYS A 150 10.00 -17.71 15.12
CA LYS A 150 11.22 -17.28 15.80
C LYS A 150 12.18 -16.63 14.81
N GLU A 151 12.02 -16.95 13.53
CA GLU A 151 12.84 -16.55 12.41
C GLU A 151 12.29 -15.31 11.69
N LEU A 152 11.48 -14.46 12.35
CA LEU A 152 10.88 -13.27 11.70
C LEU A 152 11.92 -12.39 11.03
N ASN A 153 13.05 -12.15 11.70
CA ASN A 153 14.12 -11.32 11.14
C ASN A 153 14.69 -11.89 9.83
N GLN A 154 14.82 -13.22 9.75
CA GLN A 154 15.30 -13.93 8.57
C GLN A 154 14.25 -13.90 7.46
N ILE A 155 12.96 -14.10 7.78
CA ILE A 155 11.85 -13.95 6.83
C ILE A 155 11.90 -12.56 6.19
N LEU A 156 12.11 -11.50 6.99
CA LEU A 156 12.25 -10.15 6.47
C LEU A 156 13.44 -10.00 5.53
N ASP A 157 14.62 -10.50 5.90
CA ASP A 157 15.82 -10.36 5.08
C ASP A 157 15.69 -11.07 3.74
N GLU A 158 15.22 -12.32 3.76
CA GLU A 158 15.04 -13.12 2.55
C GLU A 158 13.97 -12.52 1.65
N TYR A 159 12.83 -12.09 2.21
CA TYR A 159 11.76 -11.47 1.44
C TYR A 159 12.19 -10.13 0.84
N ASN A 160 12.81 -9.26 1.64
CA ASN A 160 13.27 -7.96 1.15
C ASN A 160 14.33 -8.10 0.06
N THR A 161 15.21 -9.10 0.16
CA THR A 161 16.18 -9.44 -0.89
C THR A 161 15.48 -9.94 -2.15
N CYS A 162 14.50 -10.83 -2.01
CA CYS A 162 13.72 -11.37 -3.12
C CYS A 162 13.01 -10.26 -3.91
N ILE A 163 12.33 -9.34 -3.22
CA ILE A 163 11.64 -8.22 -3.87
C ILE A 163 12.61 -7.18 -4.44
N ALA A 164 13.73 -6.89 -3.77
CA ALA A 164 14.73 -5.95 -4.29
C ALA A 164 15.43 -6.48 -5.57
N THR A 165 15.61 -7.79 -5.68
CA THR A 165 16.24 -8.45 -6.84
C THR A 165 15.23 -8.77 -7.94
N ALA A 166 13.95 -8.88 -7.61
CA ALA A 166 12.89 -8.88 -8.60
C ALA A 166 12.96 -7.55 -9.35
N LYS A 167 13.35 -7.61 -10.63
CA LYS A 167 13.24 -6.46 -11.55
C LYS A 167 11.87 -5.85 -11.36
N PRO A 168 11.72 -4.51 -11.32
CA PRO A 168 10.42 -3.87 -11.20
C PRO A 168 9.55 -4.35 -12.36
N SER A 169 8.74 -5.36 -12.10
CA SER A 169 7.50 -5.60 -12.81
C SER A 169 6.69 -4.37 -12.46
N ILE A 170 6.57 -3.46 -13.40
CA ILE A 170 5.52 -2.44 -13.40
C ILE A 170 4.22 -3.24 -13.52
N SER A 171 3.76 -3.84 -12.42
CA SER A 171 2.41 -4.33 -12.28
C SER A 171 1.58 -3.08 -12.06
N GLU A 172 1.21 -2.44 -13.18
CA GLU A 172 0.05 -1.55 -13.19
C GLU A 172 -1.10 -2.29 -12.47
N PRO A 173 -1.82 -1.63 -11.57
CA PRO A 173 -3.00 -2.22 -10.95
C PRO A 173 -4.01 -2.48 -12.07
N SER A 174 -4.05 -3.71 -12.58
CA SER A 174 -5.12 -4.16 -13.46
C SER A 174 -6.41 -4.13 -12.64
N PRO A 175 -7.35 -3.21 -12.94
CA PRO A 175 -8.66 -3.26 -12.32
C PRO A 175 -9.30 -4.55 -12.81
N GLN A 176 -9.59 -5.48 -11.90
CA GLN A 176 -10.42 -6.62 -12.26
C GLN A 176 -11.75 -6.08 -12.79
N PRO A 177 -12.15 -6.43 -14.03
CA PRO A 177 -13.36 -5.89 -14.63
C PRO A 177 -14.56 -6.35 -13.80
N VAL A 178 -15.35 -5.39 -13.31
CA VAL A 178 -16.63 -5.69 -12.69
C VAL A 178 -17.53 -6.20 -13.81
N LEU A 179 -17.82 -7.51 -13.82
CA LEU A 179 -18.69 -8.13 -14.81
C LEU A 179 -20.14 -7.71 -14.53
N ASN A 180 -20.54 -6.55 -15.04
CA ASN A 180 -21.91 -6.06 -15.02
C ASN A 180 -22.63 -6.40 -16.34
N GLU A 181 -23.97 -6.32 -16.35
CA GLU A 181 -24.79 -6.64 -17.54
C GLU A 181 -24.41 -5.81 -18.77
N LEU A 182 -23.90 -4.59 -18.56
CA LEU A 182 -23.41 -3.70 -19.60
C LEU A 182 -22.11 -4.24 -20.25
N VAL A 183 -21.13 -4.66 -19.45
CA VAL A 183 -19.88 -5.27 -19.94
C VAL A 183 -20.17 -6.53 -20.76
N LEU A 184 -21.09 -7.37 -20.30
CA LEU A 184 -21.52 -8.56 -21.05
C LEU A 184 -22.21 -8.21 -22.38
N ALA A 185 -23.04 -7.16 -22.41
CA ALA A 185 -23.67 -6.70 -23.64
C ALA A 185 -22.66 -6.13 -24.65
N VAL A 186 -21.68 -5.36 -24.17
CA VAL A 186 -20.61 -4.79 -25.00
C VAL A 186 -19.69 -5.90 -25.54
N GLN A 187 -19.38 -6.93 -24.74
CA GLN A 187 -18.61 -8.10 -25.18
C GLN A 187 -19.31 -8.89 -26.27
N ARG A 188 -20.62 -9.10 -26.16
CA ARG A 188 -21.42 -9.75 -27.21
C ARG A 188 -21.42 -8.95 -28.51
N LEU A 189 -21.61 -7.64 -28.41
CA LEU A 189 -21.50 -6.74 -29.58
C LEU A 189 -20.11 -6.87 -30.23
N LYS A 190 -19.03 -6.82 -29.44
CA LYS A 190 -17.66 -6.98 -29.92
C LYS A 190 -17.42 -8.30 -30.65
N GLN A 191 -17.92 -9.40 -30.08
CA GLN A 191 -17.83 -10.73 -30.70
C GLN A 191 -18.60 -10.81 -32.01
N ASN A 192 -19.81 -10.23 -32.06
CA ASN A 192 -20.63 -10.18 -33.26
C ASN A 192 -19.94 -9.39 -34.38
N LEU A 193 -19.29 -8.26 -34.04
CA LEU A 193 -18.54 -7.45 -35.02
C LEU A 193 -17.22 -8.09 -35.47
N ALA A 194 -16.54 -8.86 -34.60
CA ALA A 194 -15.31 -9.55 -34.96
C ALA A 194 -15.53 -10.58 -36.08
N GLY A 195 -16.69 -11.24 -36.08
CA GLY A 195 -17.09 -12.24 -37.09
C GLY A 195 -17.65 -11.68 -38.40
N GLN A 196 -17.77 -10.35 -38.55
CA GLN A 196 -18.38 -9.71 -39.72
C GLN A 196 -17.38 -8.79 -40.43
N GLU A 197 -17.46 -8.72 -41.75
CA GLU A 197 -16.66 -7.79 -42.57
C GLU A 197 -17.51 -6.62 -43.02
N PHE A 198 -17.05 -5.40 -42.78
CA PHE A 198 -17.75 -4.17 -43.13
C PHE A 198 -16.81 -2.97 -43.20
N THR A 199 -17.25 -1.91 -43.89
CA THR A 199 -16.53 -0.66 -44.01
C THR A 199 -16.33 -0.02 -42.64
N ASN A 200 -15.09 0.38 -42.32
CA ASN A 200 -14.70 0.95 -41.02
C ASN A 200 -14.80 -0.03 -39.83
N LYS A 201 -14.69 -1.35 -40.09
CA LYS A 201 -14.63 -2.40 -39.05
C LYS A 201 -13.61 -2.10 -37.95
N LYS A 202 -12.43 -1.62 -38.33
CA LYS A 202 -11.36 -1.27 -37.40
C LYS A 202 -11.82 -0.15 -36.44
N ASP A 203 -12.35 0.94 -36.99
CA ASP A 203 -12.81 2.09 -36.20
C ASP A 203 -13.98 1.71 -35.27
N ALA A 204 -14.91 0.86 -35.76
CA ALA A 204 -16.00 0.34 -34.94
C ALA A 204 -15.49 -0.55 -33.79
N LEU A 205 -14.52 -1.44 -34.04
CA LEU A 205 -13.93 -2.30 -33.01
C LEU A 205 -13.11 -1.50 -31.98
N ASP A 206 -12.42 -0.46 -32.42
CA ASP A 206 -11.66 0.44 -31.54
C ASP A 206 -12.64 1.19 -30.61
N LEU A 207 -13.76 1.70 -31.13
CA LEU A 207 -14.82 2.34 -30.32
C LEU A 207 -15.53 1.37 -29.37
N VAL A 208 -15.83 0.13 -29.80
CA VAL A 208 -16.41 -0.89 -28.91
C VAL A 208 -15.42 -1.30 -27.82
N THR A 209 -14.12 -1.31 -28.11
CA THR A 209 -13.08 -1.62 -27.12
C THR A 209 -12.96 -0.51 -26.08
N ASP A 210 -13.00 0.76 -26.48
CA ASP A 210 -13.02 1.88 -25.52
C ASP A 210 -14.30 1.85 -24.67
N LEU A 211 -15.46 1.57 -25.28
CA LEU A 211 -16.71 1.39 -24.57
C LEU A 211 -16.65 0.24 -23.53
N GLU A 212 -16.04 -0.90 -23.89
CA GLU A 212 -15.86 -2.05 -22.99
C GLU A 212 -14.99 -1.68 -21.78
N GLN A 213 -13.89 -0.97 -22.01
CA GLN A 213 -12.99 -0.53 -20.95
C GLN A 213 -13.68 0.45 -20.00
N LYS A 214 -14.44 1.40 -20.54
CA LYS A 214 -15.20 2.38 -19.74
C LYS A 214 -16.33 1.73 -18.95
N ALA A 215 -17.06 0.81 -19.56
CA ALA A 215 -18.09 0.03 -18.89
C ALA A 215 -17.53 -0.86 -17.77
N ALA A 216 -16.35 -1.47 -17.99
CA ALA A 216 -15.68 -2.31 -16.98
C ALA A 216 -15.14 -1.52 -15.78
N ARG A 217 -14.85 -0.23 -15.97
CA ARG A 217 -14.35 0.70 -14.95
C ARG A 217 -15.45 1.54 -14.29
N ASN A 218 -16.72 1.32 -14.65
CA ASN A 218 -17.85 2.17 -14.24
C ASN A 218 -17.63 3.67 -14.54
N GLU A 219 -16.95 3.99 -15.64
CA GLU A 219 -16.74 5.37 -16.09
C GLU A 219 -17.96 5.90 -16.83
N ALA A 220 -18.16 7.23 -16.78
CA ALA A 220 -19.17 7.90 -17.62
C ALA A 220 -18.83 7.73 -19.10
N ILE A 221 -19.77 7.20 -19.88
CA ILE A 221 -19.59 6.96 -21.31
C ILE A 221 -19.93 8.23 -22.11
N PRO A 222 -18.96 8.82 -22.82
CA PRO A 222 -19.21 10.02 -23.61
C PRO A 222 -20.16 9.76 -24.78
N ASN A 223 -21.03 10.73 -25.07
CA ASN A 223 -21.99 10.64 -26.17
C ASN A 223 -21.35 10.41 -27.55
N TYR A 224 -20.12 10.90 -27.77
CA TYR A 224 -19.43 10.72 -29.05
C TYR A 224 -19.14 9.24 -29.36
N LEU A 225 -18.89 8.40 -28.34
CA LEU A 225 -18.68 6.96 -28.53
C LEU A 225 -19.97 6.30 -29.02
N LEU A 226 -21.11 6.72 -28.50
CA LEU A 226 -22.41 6.18 -28.86
C LEU A 226 -22.84 6.63 -30.26
N GLU A 227 -22.66 7.90 -30.59
CA GLU A 227 -22.98 8.42 -31.93
C GLU A 227 -22.04 7.87 -33.00
N GLY A 228 -20.75 7.71 -32.68
CA GLY A 228 -19.79 7.03 -33.55
C GLY A 228 -20.19 5.58 -33.82
N LEU A 229 -20.48 4.80 -32.77
CA LEU A 229 -20.92 3.40 -32.93
C LEU A 229 -22.23 3.28 -33.72
N LYS A 230 -23.22 4.15 -33.47
CA LYS A 230 -24.46 4.17 -34.27
C LYS A 230 -24.19 4.45 -35.74
N SER A 231 -23.29 5.39 -36.03
CA SER A 231 -22.95 5.76 -37.41
C SER A 231 -22.26 4.62 -38.16
N TYR A 232 -21.29 3.95 -37.53
CA TYR A 232 -20.56 2.84 -38.16
C TYR A 232 -21.39 1.56 -38.28
N LEU A 233 -22.32 1.33 -37.36
CA LEU A 233 -23.14 0.12 -37.32
C LEU A 233 -24.50 0.28 -38.01
N ALA A 234 -24.90 1.51 -38.38
CA ALA A 234 -26.13 1.81 -39.13
C ALA A 234 -26.37 0.89 -40.35
N PRO A 235 -25.35 0.58 -41.19
CA PRO A 235 -25.55 -0.31 -42.34
C PRO A 235 -25.56 -1.81 -41.97
N LEU A 236 -25.24 -2.19 -40.72
CA LEU A 236 -25.19 -3.59 -40.26
C LEU A 236 -26.45 -3.95 -39.48
N THR A 237 -27.46 -4.48 -40.19
CA THR A 237 -28.72 -4.95 -39.60
C THR A 237 -28.53 -6.07 -38.58
N SER A 238 -27.50 -6.91 -38.75
CA SER A 238 -27.08 -8.00 -37.87
C SER A 238 -26.55 -7.53 -36.50
N ALA A 239 -26.06 -6.28 -36.41
CA ALA A 239 -25.47 -5.72 -35.18
C ALA A 239 -26.46 -4.82 -34.41
N GLN A 240 -27.60 -4.47 -35.01
CA GLN A 240 -28.60 -3.59 -34.40
C GLN A 240 -29.19 -4.12 -33.08
N PRO A 241 -29.55 -5.41 -32.94
CA PRO A 241 -30.11 -5.93 -31.68
C PRO A 241 -29.13 -5.80 -30.49
N ASP A 242 -27.84 -6.04 -30.73
CA ASP A 242 -26.80 -5.93 -29.71
C ASP A 242 -26.52 -4.46 -29.37
N LEU A 243 -26.48 -3.59 -30.38
CA LEU A 243 -26.31 -2.15 -30.20
C LEU A 243 -27.47 -1.54 -29.38
N GLU A 244 -28.72 -1.89 -29.70
CA GLU A 244 -29.90 -1.44 -28.95
C GLU A 244 -29.87 -1.91 -27.50
N LYS A 245 -29.42 -3.15 -27.25
CA LYS A 245 -29.29 -3.68 -25.89
C LYS A 245 -28.27 -2.90 -25.07
N VAL A 246 -27.12 -2.55 -25.66
CA VAL A 246 -26.11 -1.68 -25.03
C VAL A 246 -26.71 -0.30 -24.73
N LEU A 247 -27.41 0.32 -25.68
CA LEU A 247 -28.02 1.64 -25.49
C LEU A 247 -29.12 1.67 -24.41
N GLN A 248 -29.88 0.58 -24.25
CA GLN A 248 -30.88 0.46 -23.19
C GLN A 248 -30.25 0.37 -21.80
N LEU A 249 -29.15 -0.35 -21.67
CA LEU A 249 -28.43 -0.51 -20.40
C LEU A 249 -27.70 0.77 -19.97
N LEU A 250 -27.38 1.65 -20.92
CA LEU A 250 -26.77 2.97 -20.66
C LEU A 250 -27.76 4.08 -20.30
N LYS A 251 -29.06 3.86 -20.52
CA LYS A 251 -30.13 4.82 -20.17
C LYS A 251 -30.69 4.60 -18.75
N LYS A 252 -30.25 3.55 -18.06
CA LYS A 252 -30.59 3.24 -16.66
C LYS A 252 -29.58 3.85 -15.72
#